data_AF-A0A0L7CSR1-F1
#
_entry.id   AF-A0A0L7CSR1-F1
#
_cell.length_a   1.000
_cell.length_b   1.000
_cell.length_c   1.000
_cell.angle_alpha   90.00
_cell.angle_beta   90.00
_cell.angle_gamma   90.00
#
_symmetry.space_group_name_H-M   'P 1'
#
loop_
_entity.id
_entity.type
_entity.pdbx_description
1 polymer ?
#
loop_
_entity_poly.entity_id
_entity_poly.type
_entity_poly.pdbx_seq_one_letter_code
_entity_poly.pdbx_strand_id
1 'polypeptide(L)'
;MANTSKVIDLDRLARFKAKQDAANDAKFALKGEGGSIATADKAGIVKPGGDFDITEDGTISLYKAMGINSFTVSPSQAERGSTVADVTVAWSLSKTPKSLTLDDKAQDTASKGTTLSGVNLKTSKTYTLKATDARNAVATRTADVAFRDKRHWWVAVSLDAAGVTDQIINQATGELAAGYSKTFTLNAAAGQHIYYAFPASWGTPRFFVGGFEGGFALLKTFDHKNASGATISYAVWKSTNAGLGNTTVEVK
;
A
#
# COMPACT_ATOMS: atom_id res chain seq x y z
N MET A 1 -60.86 -73.22 7.13
CA MET A 1 -59.88 -72.12 7.12
C MET A 1 -58.54 -72.68 7.55
N ALA A 2 -57.53 -72.65 6.67
CA ALA A 2 -56.14 -72.81 7.07
C ALA A 2 -55.30 -71.88 6.19
N ASN A 3 -54.59 -71.00 6.89
CA ASN A 3 -53.97 -69.76 6.45
C ASN A 3 -52.84 -70.05 5.46
N THR A 4 -53.02 -69.73 4.17
CA THR A 4 -51.93 -69.73 3.18
C THR A 4 -51.03 -68.55 3.50
N SER A 5 -50.13 -68.73 4.46
CA SER A 5 -49.05 -67.76 4.70
C SER A 5 -48.30 -67.60 3.39
N LYS A 6 -48.41 -66.41 2.80
CA LYS A 6 -47.61 -65.99 1.65
C LYS A 6 -46.18 -65.81 2.12
N VAL A 7 -45.47 -66.91 2.34
CA VAL A 7 -44.04 -66.90 2.65
C VAL A 7 -43.35 -66.46 1.37
N ILE A 8 -42.72 -65.28 1.41
CA ILE A 8 -41.85 -64.83 0.33
C ILE A 8 -40.60 -65.68 0.43
N ASP A 9 -40.36 -66.53 -0.56
CA ASP A 9 -39.13 -67.32 -0.63
C ASP A 9 -37.90 -66.40 -0.81
N LEU A 10 -36.74 -66.88 -0.36
CA LEU A 10 -35.48 -66.11 -0.39
C LEU A 10 -35.13 -65.66 -1.81
N ASP A 11 -35.42 -66.49 -2.81
CA ASP A 11 -35.17 -66.20 -4.22
C ASP A 11 -35.98 -65.00 -4.72
N ARG A 12 -37.25 -64.91 -4.31
CA ARG A 12 -38.16 -63.84 -4.67
C ARG A 12 -37.77 -62.53 -3.98
N LEU A 13 -37.27 -62.61 -2.74
CA LEU A 13 -36.70 -61.45 -2.04
C LEU A 13 -35.41 -60.98 -2.71
N ALA A 14 -34.52 -61.88 -3.11
CA ALA A 14 -33.29 -61.55 -3.82
C ALA A 14 -33.56 -60.90 -5.18
N ARG A 15 -34.54 -61.41 -5.95
CA ARG A 15 -34.97 -60.80 -7.22
C ARG A 15 -35.59 -59.42 -7.03
N PHE A 16 -36.35 -59.22 -5.95
CA PHE A 16 -36.92 -57.90 -5.65
C PHE A 16 -35.83 -56.91 -5.27
N LYS A 17 -34.88 -57.32 -4.42
CA LYS A 17 -33.72 -56.51 -4.05
C LYS A 17 -32.85 -56.17 -5.26
N ALA A 18 -32.54 -57.12 -6.12
CA ALA A 18 -31.79 -56.88 -7.35
C ALA A 18 -32.50 -55.89 -8.30
N LYS A 19 -33.83 -55.98 -8.42
CA LYS A 19 -34.62 -55.01 -9.19
C LYS A 19 -34.60 -53.62 -8.55
N GLN A 20 -34.67 -53.56 -7.22
CA GLN A 20 -34.67 -52.31 -6.49
C GLN A 20 -33.29 -51.64 -6.49
N ASP A 21 -32.23 -52.42 -6.34
CA ASP A 21 -30.85 -51.97 -6.43
C ASP A 21 -30.54 -51.50 -7.87
N ALA A 22 -30.97 -52.24 -8.91
CA ALA A 22 -30.85 -51.78 -10.30
C ALA A 22 -31.66 -50.50 -10.60
N ALA A 23 -32.85 -50.36 -10.00
CA ALA A 23 -33.65 -49.15 -10.12
C ALA A 23 -33.03 -47.96 -9.37
N ASN A 24 -32.41 -48.22 -8.23
CA ASN A 24 -31.68 -47.22 -7.47
C ASN A 24 -30.39 -46.82 -8.20
N ASP A 25 -29.61 -47.75 -8.73
CA ASP A 25 -28.44 -47.47 -9.55
C ASP A 25 -28.81 -46.66 -10.80
N ALA A 26 -29.92 -46.97 -11.46
CA ALA A 26 -30.41 -46.17 -12.60
C ALA A 26 -30.88 -44.75 -12.18
N LYS A 27 -31.34 -44.58 -10.94
CA LYS A 27 -31.87 -43.31 -10.41
C LYS A 27 -30.79 -42.44 -9.76
N PHE A 28 -29.74 -43.06 -9.23
CA PHE A 28 -28.63 -42.43 -8.50
C PHE A 28 -27.30 -42.48 -9.26
N ALA A 29 -27.23 -43.13 -10.43
CA ALA A 29 -26.17 -42.87 -11.37
C ALA A 29 -26.23 -41.38 -11.73
N LEU A 30 -25.38 -40.59 -11.07
CA LEU A 30 -24.87 -39.35 -11.62
C LEU A 30 -24.47 -39.70 -13.05
N LYS A 31 -25.26 -39.26 -14.04
CA LYS A 31 -25.00 -39.49 -15.46
C LYS A 31 -23.71 -38.78 -15.83
N GLY A 32 -22.59 -39.37 -15.45
CA GLY A 32 -21.28 -39.10 -16.01
C GLY A 32 -21.43 -39.25 -17.51
N GLU A 33 -21.13 -38.15 -18.20
CA GLU A 33 -20.92 -38.06 -19.65
C GLU A 33 -22.15 -38.03 -20.57
N GLY A 34 -23.40 -37.89 -20.07
CA GLY A 34 -24.57 -37.76 -20.97
C GLY A 34 -25.85 -37.09 -20.41
N GLY A 35 -25.80 -36.43 -19.25
CA GLY A 35 -26.97 -35.75 -18.67
C GLY A 35 -27.39 -34.48 -19.43
N SER A 36 -28.71 -34.21 -19.51
CA SER A 36 -29.24 -32.93 -19.98
C SER A 36 -28.80 -31.78 -19.06
N ILE A 37 -28.75 -30.53 -19.56
CA ILE A 37 -28.48 -29.36 -18.73
C ILE A 37 -29.57 -29.25 -17.64
N ALA A 38 -29.17 -28.96 -16.41
CA ALA A 38 -30.10 -28.76 -15.31
C ALA A 38 -31.05 -27.58 -15.60
N THR A 39 -32.31 -27.72 -15.23
CA THR A 39 -33.30 -26.63 -15.21
C THR A 39 -33.73 -26.34 -13.77
N ALA A 40 -34.58 -25.33 -13.57
CA ALA A 40 -35.09 -25.00 -12.23
C ALA A 40 -35.86 -26.16 -11.57
N ASP A 41 -36.39 -27.08 -12.37
CA ASP A 41 -37.29 -28.16 -11.99
C ASP A 41 -36.75 -29.57 -12.30
N LYS A 42 -35.57 -29.68 -12.94
CA LYS A 42 -34.98 -30.97 -13.34
C LYS A 42 -33.49 -31.02 -13.07
N ALA A 43 -33.07 -32.03 -12.31
CA ALA A 43 -31.66 -32.32 -12.08
C ALA A 43 -30.92 -32.64 -13.39
N GLY A 44 -29.68 -32.16 -13.52
CA GLY A 44 -28.88 -32.30 -14.73
C GLY A 44 -27.46 -31.76 -14.55
N ILE A 45 -26.73 -31.62 -15.66
CA ILE A 45 -25.37 -31.03 -15.67
C ILE A 45 -25.48 -29.52 -15.50
N VAL A 46 -24.79 -28.98 -14.50
CA VAL A 46 -24.60 -27.52 -14.35
C VAL A 46 -23.31 -27.13 -15.09
N LYS A 47 -23.41 -26.17 -16.02
CA LYS A 47 -22.26 -25.58 -16.72
C LYS A 47 -22.17 -24.10 -16.36
N PRO A 48 -21.53 -23.74 -15.24
CA PRO A 48 -21.41 -22.34 -14.84
C PRO A 48 -20.67 -21.54 -15.92
N GLY A 49 -21.11 -20.31 -16.16
CA GLY A 49 -20.43 -19.39 -17.06
C GLY A 49 -19.11 -18.87 -16.47
N GLY A 50 -18.47 -17.94 -17.18
CA GLY A 50 -17.23 -17.30 -16.73
C GLY A 50 -17.36 -16.52 -15.42
N ASP A 51 -18.55 -16.28 -14.91
CA ASP A 51 -18.76 -15.54 -13.66
C ASP A 51 -18.61 -16.41 -12.40
N PHE A 52 -18.36 -17.72 -12.53
CA PHE A 52 -18.34 -18.64 -11.40
C PHE A 52 -17.03 -19.44 -11.28
N ASP A 53 -16.44 -19.49 -10.08
CA ASP A 53 -15.35 -20.39 -9.72
C ASP A 53 -15.90 -21.75 -9.27
N ILE A 54 -15.25 -22.83 -9.70
CA ILE A 54 -15.56 -24.21 -9.28
C ILE A 54 -14.33 -24.74 -8.54
N THR A 55 -14.51 -25.15 -7.30
CA THR A 55 -13.46 -25.77 -6.48
C THR A 55 -13.40 -27.29 -6.70
N GLU A 56 -12.34 -27.94 -6.21
CA GLU A 56 -12.10 -29.38 -6.41
C GLU A 56 -13.21 -30.27 -5.83
N ASP A 57 -13.89 -29.80 -4.77
CA ASP A 57 -15.03 -30.51 -4.17
C ASP A 57 -16.37 -30.27 -4.91
N GLY A 58 -16.33 -29.53 -6.02
CA GLY A 58 -17.49 -29.19 -6.84
C GLY A 58 -18.26 -27.95 -6.38
N THR A 59 -17.81 -27.23 -5.36
CA THR A 59 -18.50 -26.02 -4.89
C THR A 59 -18.40 -24.90 -5.91
N ILE A 60 -19.54 -24.31 -6.26
CA ILE A 60 -19.69 -23.18 -7.18
C ILE A 60 -19.78 -21.88 -6.39
N SER A 61 -18.98 -20.88 -6.74
CA SER A 61 -18.99 -19.55 -6.12
C SER A 61 -18.86 -18.44 -7.17
N LEU A 62 -19.27 -17.21 -6.85
CA LEU A 62 -19.09 -16.09 -7.77
C LEU A 62 -17.60 -15.71 -7.87
N TYR A 63 -17.08 -15.61 -9.09
CA TYR A 63 -15.71 -15.19 -9.34
C TYR A 63 -15.47 -13.75 -8.88
N LYS A 64 -14.37 -13.55 -8.17
CA LYS A 64 -13.86 -12.24 -7.78
C LYS A 64 -12.44 -12.07 -8.30
N ALA A 65 -12.18 -11.05 -9.11
CA ALA A 65 -10.84 -10.80 -9.65
C ALA A 65 -9.78 -10.55 -8.56
N MET A 66 -8.52 -10.86 -8.88
CA MET A 66 -7.38 -10.55 -8.02
C MET A 66 -7.32 -9.05 -7.71
N GLY A 67 -7.04 -8.72 -6.46
CA GLY A 67 -6.90 -7.35 -5.99
C GLY A 67 -5.82 -7.23 -4.92
N ILE A 68 -5.10 -6.11 -4.93
CA ILE A 68 -4.14 -5.74 -3.90
C ILE A 68 -4.76 -4.62 -3.07
N ASN A 69 -5.26 -4.96 -1.88
CA ASN A 69 -5.95 -4.03 -0.98
C ASN A 69 -4.96 -2.98 -0.44
N SER A 70 -3.77 -3.42 -0.04
CA SER A 70 -2.69 -2.55 0.45
C SER A 70 -1.33 -3.10 0.05
N PHE A 71 -0.38 -2.18 -0.14
CA PHE A 71 1.04 -2.47 -0.31
C PHE A 71 1.84 -1.32 0.29
N THR A 72 2.71 -1.61 1.26
CA THR A 72 3.48 -0.62 2.01
C THR A 72 4.93 -1.01 2.10
N VAL A 73 5.79 0.00 2.25
CA VAL A 73 7.23 -0.16 2.53
C VAL A 73 7.58 0.64 3.80
N SER A 74 8.53 0.14 4.58
CA SER A 74 9.03 0.79 5.78
C SER A 74 10.56 0.66 5.86
N PRO A 75 11.30 1.77 6.03
CA PRO A 75 10.80 3.15 6.05
C PRO A 75 10.27 3.58 4.68
N SER A 76 9.21 4.39 4.62
CA SER A 76 8.70 4.94 3.35
C SER A 76 9.45 6.18 2.87
N GLN A 77 10.20 6.82 3.76
CA GLN A 77 11.03 7.98 3.44
C GLN A 77 12.35 7.92 4.22
N ALA A 78 13.39 8.50 3.64
CA ALA A 78 14.70 8.67 4.24
C ALA A 78 15.30 10.03 3.87
N GLU A 79 16.20 10.55 4.70
CA GLU A 79 16.90 11.79 4.38
C GLU A 79 17.95 11.56 3.30
N ARG A 80 18.06 12.46 2.31
CA ARG A 80 19.12 12.40 1.31
C ARG A 80 20.49 12.38 1.98
N GLY A 81 21.36 11.48 1.55
CA GLY A 81 22.68 11.25 2.17
C GLY A 81 22.72 10.08 3.15
N SER A 82 21.57 9.71 3.72
CA SER A 82 21.49 8.54 4.60
C SER A 82 21.60 7.23 3.83
N THR A 83 21.73 6.11 4.55
CA THR A 83 21.66 4.76 3.98
C THR A 83 20.53 4.00 4.67
N VAL A 84 19.61 3.45 3.89
CA VAL A 84 18.56 2.54 4.37
C VAL A 84 19.09 1.11 4.22
N ALA A 85 19.53 0.52 5.33
CA ALA A 85 20.14 -0.80 5.33
C ALA A 85 19.15 -1.89 4.90
N ASP A 86 17.95 -1.86 5.50
CA ASP A 86 16.90 -2.86 5.33
C ASP A 86 15.57 -2.19 4.97
N VAL A 87 14.72 -2.88 4.21
CA VAL A 87 13.37 -2.43 3.88
C VAL A 87 12.37 -3.53 4.18
N THR A 88 11.36 -3.24 5.00
CA THR A 88 10.23 -4.13 5.24
C THR A 88 9.10 -3.77 4.30
N VAL A 89 8.59 -4.76 3.57
CA VAL A 89 7.43 -4.62 2.70
C VAL A 89 6.28 -5.45 3.25
N ALA A 90 5.06 -4.93 3.17
CA ALA A 90 3.85 -5.61 3.62
C ALA A 90 2.71 -5.41 2.63
N TRP A 91 1.84 -6.42 2.50
CA TRP A 91 0.73 -6.39 1.57
C TRP A 91 -0.50 -7.14 2.07
N SER A 92 -1.65 -6.75 1.54
CA SER A 92 -2.94 -7.43 1.73
C SER A 92 -3.58 -7.68 0.38
N LEU A 93 -4.05 -8.90 0.16
CA LEU A 93 -4.62 -9.37 -1.10
C LEU A 93 -6.11 -9.69 -0.92
N SER A 94 -6.90 -9.58 -1.99
CA SER A 94 -8.34 -9.86 -1.97
C SER A 94 -8.66 -11.36 -1.81
N LYS A 95 -7.74 -12.23 -2.21
CA LYS A 95 -7.76 -13.69 -2.14
C LYS A 95 -6.34 -14.25 -2.31
N THR A 96 -6.13 -15.53 -2.06
CA THR A 96 -4.83 -16.19 -2.31
C THR A 96 -4.54 -16.23 -3.81
N PRO A 97 -3.37 -15.74 -4.27
CA PRO A 97 -3.00 -15.77 -5.67
C PRO A 97 -2.45 -17.14 -6.10
N LYS A 98 -2.44 -17.40 -7.41
CA LYS A 98 -1.69 -18.49 -8.04
C LYS A 98 -0.19 -18.17 -8.08
N SER A 99 0.17 -16.91 -8.29
CA SER A 99 1.56 -16.46 -8.22
C SER A 99 1.67 -15.05 -7.63
N LEU A 100 2.74 -14.82 -6.90
CA LEU A 100 3.06 -13.54 -6.26
C LEU A 100 4.52 -13.19 -6.51
N THR A 101 4.80 -11.97 -6.96
CA THR A 101 6.16 -11.49 -7.19
C THR A 101 6.36 -10.09 -6.62
N LEU A 102 7.54 -9.86 -6.05
CA LEU A 102 8.04 -8.56 -5.62
C LEU A 102 9.28 -8.22 -6.46
N ASP A 103 9.24 -7.15 -7.24
CA ASP A 103 10.29 -6.81 -8.23
C ASP A 103 10.68 -8.03 -9.09
N ASP A 104 9.67 -8.72 -9.64
CA ASP A 104 9.78 -9.96 -10.44
C ASP A 104 10.35 -11.18 -9.70
N LYS A 105 10.67 -11.07 -8.40
CA LYS A 105 11.11 -12.20 -7.57
C LYS A 105 9.92 -12.90 -6.94
N ALA A 106 9.80 -14.21 -7.15
CA ALA A 106 8.77 -15.04 -6.56
C ALA A 106 8.70 -14.89 -5.03
N GLN A 107 7.49 -14.77 -4.52
CA GLN A 107 7.16 -14.77 -3.10
C GLN A 107 6.23 -15.94 -2.80
N ASP A 108 6.22 -16.40 -1.56
CA ASP A 108 5.19 -17.32 -1.09
C ASP A 108 3.80 -16.67 -1.22
N THR A 109 2.88 -17.36 -1.89
CA THR A 109 1.50 -16.91 -2.11
C THR A 109 0.69 -16.75 -0.83
N ALA A 110 1.11 -17.40 0.27
CA ALA A 110 0.51 -17.23 1.60
C ALA A 110 1.14 -16.08 2.41
N SER A 111 2.28 -15.52 1.95
CA SER A 111 2.96 -14.44 2.66
C SER A 111 2.16 -13.14 2.63
N LYS A 112 2.36 -12.32 3.67
CA LYS A 112 1.78 -10.98 3.83
C LYS A 112 2.84 -9.87 3.84
N GLY A 113 4.10 -10.23 3.61
CA GLY A 113 5.22 -9.30 3.63
C GLY A 113 6.57 -10.01 3.70
N THR A 114 7.64 -9.23 3.55
CA THR A 114 9.01 -9.71 3.69
C THR A 114 9.92 -8.57 4.13
N THR A 115 11.02 -8.90 4.78
CA THR A 115 12.10 -7.94 5.08
C THR A 115 13.25 -8.19 4.10
N LEU A 116 13.58 -7.14 3.35
CA LEU A 116 14.69 -7.10 2.42
C LEU A 116 15.92 -6.59 3.16
N SER A 117 16.74 -7.51 3.66
CA SER A 117 17.94 -7.16 4.41
C SER A 117 19.12 -6.83 3.51
N GLY A 118 19.98 -5.91 3.95
CA GLY A 118 21.23 -5.56 3.28
C GLY A 118 21.06 -4.86 1.93
N VAL A 119 19.91 -4.23 1.68
CA VAL A 119 19.64 -3.50 0.44
C VAL A 119 20.47 -2.22 0.32
N ASN A 120 20.86 -1.62 1.44
CA ASN A 120 21.77 -0.46 1.51
C ASN A 120 21.42 0.66 0.51
N LEU A 121 20.13 1.03 0.44
CA LEU A 121 19.66 2.05 -0.48
C LEU A 121 20.25 3.42 -0.10
N LYS A 122 20.68 4.17 -1.12
CA LYS A 122 21.15 5.57 -1.01
C LYS A 122 20.34 6.55 -1.85
N THR A 123 19.41 6.03 -2.65
CA THR A 123 18.53 6.78 -3.55
C THR A 123 17.14 6.19 -3.50
N SER A 124 16.15 6.95 -3.95
CA SER A 124 14.76 6.48 -3.98
C SER A 124 14.63 5.18 -4.76
N LYS A 125 13.82 4.26 -4.26
CA LYS A 125 13.51 3.00 -4.94
C LYS A 125 12.01 2.73 -4.87
N THR A 126 11.42 2.42 -6.02
CA THR A 126 10.06 1.91 -6.13
C THR A 126 10.08 0.40 -6.17
N TYR A 127 9.27 -0.22 -5.33
CA TYR A 127 8.99 -1.65 -5.33
C TYR A 127 7.67 -1.92 -6.06
N THR A 128 7.61 -3.05 -6.77
CA THR A 128 6.41 -3.49 -7.49
C THR A 128 5.94 -4.85 -7.00
N LEU A 129 4.74 -4.91 -6.44
CA LEU A 129 4.05 -6.15 -6.11
C LEU A 129 3.10 -6.52 -7.24
N LYS A 130 3.20 -7.76 -7.73
CA LYS A 130 2.32 -8.32 -8.75
C LYS A 130 1.73 -9.64 -8.26
N ALA A 131 0.41 -9.75 -8.29
CA ALA A 131 -0.34 -10.94 -7.92
C ALA A 131 -1.17 -11.42 -9.11
N THR A 132 -1.11 -12.71 -9.41
CA THR A 132 -1.86 -13.33 -10.51
C THR A 132 -2.75 -14.44 -9.96
N ASP A 133 -4.02 -14.50 -10.34
CA ASP A 133 -4.91 -15.58 -9.91
C ASP A 133 -4.94 -16.79 -10.88
N ALA A 134 -5.76 -17.80 -10.53
CA ALA A 134 -5.91 -19.03 -11.31
C ALA A 134 -6.40 -18.80 -12.75
N ARG A 135 -7.10 -17.69 -13.00
CA ARG A 135 -7.60 -17.29 -14.32
C ARG A 135 -6.67 -16.34 -15.06
N ASN A 136 -5.46 -16.16 -14.54
CA ASN A 136 -4.46 -15.22 -15.05
C ASN A 136 -4.89 -13.74 -14.96
N ALA A 137 -5.87 -13.39 -14.12
CA ALA A 137 -6.13 -12.00 -13.81
C ALA A 137 -4.98 -11.45 -12.95
N VAL A 138 -4.45 -10.29 -13.34
CA VAL A 138 -3.27 -9.68 -12.73
C VAL A 138 -3.67 -8.42 -11.98
N ALA A 139 -3.22 -8.30 -10.74
CA ALA A 139 -3.21 -7.04 -9.99
C ALA A 139 -1.76 -6.61 -9.77
N THR A 140 -1.49 -5.31 -9.91
CA THR A 140 -0.17 -4.72 -9.67
C THR A 140 -0.31 -3.49 -8.78
N ARG A 141 0.62 -3.30 -7.85
CA ARG A 141 0.69 -2.11 -6.99
C ARG A 141 2.14 -1.77 -6.67
N THR A 142 2.43 -0.48 -6.53
CA THR A 142 3.77 0.02 -6.22
C THR A 142 3.80 0.74 -4.87
N ALA A 143 4.97 0.72 -4.23
CA ALA A 143 5.27 1.48 -3.03
C ALA A 143 6.76 1.89 -3.07
N ASP A 144 7.10 3.08 -2.58
CA ASP A 144 8.45 3.62 -2.69
C ASP A 144 9.08 3.98 -1.35
N VAL A 145 10.39 3.78 -1.28
CA VAL A 145 11.25 4.40 -0.28
C VAL A 145 11.79 5.68 -0.92
N ALA A 146 11.29 6.84 -0.49
CA ALA A 146 11.69 8.11 -1.06
C ALA A 146 12.83 8.77 -0.28
N PHE A 147 13.93 9.10 -0.96
CA PHE A 147 14.97 9.96 -0.41
C PHE A 147 14.61 11.42 -0.62
N ARG A 148 14.37 12.13 0.47
CA ARG A 148 13.88 13.51 0.48
C ARG A 148 14.85 14.43 1.21
N ASP A 149 14.75 15.71 0.90
CA ASP A 149 15.39 16.76 1.69
C ASP A 149 14.40 17.25 2.75
N LYS A 150 14.92 17.92 3.78
CA LYS A 150 14.10 18.53 4.80
C LYS A 150 13.81 20.00 4.49
N ARG A 151 12.61 20.46 4.83
CA ARG A 151 12.38 21.89 5.11
C ARG A 151 12.47 22.13 6.61
N HIS A 152 12.98 23.28 6.98
CA HIS A 152 13.22 23.66 8.37
C HIS A 152 12.56 25.00 8.69
N TRP A 153 12.08 25.13 9.93
CA TRP A 153 11.56 26.38 10.47
C TRP A 153 12.03 26.54 11.91
N TRP A 154 12.43 27.76 12.27
CA TRP A 154 12.89 28.06 13.62
C TRP A 154 12.72 29.54 13.95
N VAL A 155 12.95 29.86 15.22
CA VAL A 155 13.08 31.24 15.71
C VAL A 155 14.49 31.46 16.21
N ALA A 156 15.03 32.65 15.94
CA ALA A 156 16.32 33.05 16.48
C ALA A 156 16.36 34.58 16.60
N VAL A 157 17.28 35.10 17.41
CA VAL A 157 17.67 36.51 17.33
C VAL A 157 18.05 36.87 15.89
N SER A 158 18.01 38.16 15.53
CA SER A 158 18.34 38.60 14.18
C SER A 158 19.73 38.11 13.76
N LEU A 159 19.77 37.14 12.83
CA LEU A 159 20.96 36.63 12.18
C LEU A 159 21.16 37.41 10.88
N ASP A 160 22.43 37.66 10.55
CA ASP A 160 22.84 38.04 9.21
C ASP A 160 23.09 36.78 8.34
N ALA A 161 23.52 36.97 7.10
CA ALA A 161 23.80 35.85 6.20
C ALA A 161 24.97 34.97 6.68
N ALA A 162 25.95 35.51 7.41
CA ALA A 162 27.08 34.74 7.93
C ALA A 162 26.67 33.87 9.13
N GLY A 163 25.73 34.35 9.94
CA GLY A 163 25.21 33.66 11.12
C GLY A 163 24.34 32.44 10.80
N VAL A 164 23.91 32.26 9.55
CA VAL A 164 23.16 31.05 9.13
C VAL A 164 24.13 29.98 8.61
N THR A 165 24.27 28.92 9.41
CA THR A 165 25.22 27.81 9.23
C THR A 165 24.51 26.45 9.14
N ASP A 166 25.25 25.43 8.71
CA ASP A 166 24.78 24.03 8.70
C ASP A 166 24.30 23.58 10.09
N GLN A 167 25.01 23.98 11.13
CA GLN A 167 24.72 23.59 12.51
C GLN A 167 23.33 24.08 12.94
N ILE A 168 22.98 25.33 12.62
CA ILE A 168 21.66 25.89 12.98
C ILE A 168 20.55 25.17 12.21
N ILE A 169 20.72 24.94 10.91
CA ILE A 169 19.69 24.24 10.11
C ILE A 169 19.52 22.79 10.58
N ASN A 170 20.62 22.09 10.88
CA ASN A 170 20.56 20.70 11.36
C ASN A 170 19.91 20.55 12.74
N GLN A 171 19.99 21.59 13.60
CA GLN A 171 19.33 21.63 14.91
C GLN A 171 17.89 22.16 14.86
N ALA A 172 17.52 22.87 13.79
CA ALA A 172 16.20 23.44 13.62
C ALA A 172 15.14 22.35 13.40
N THR A 173 13.92 22.61 13.89
CA THR A 173 12.75 21.80 13.59
C THR A 173 12.59 21.68 12.07
N GLY A 174 12.38 20.46 11.58
CA GLY A 174 12.20 20.21 10.17
C GLY A 174 11.53 18.86 9.88
N GLU A 175 11.12 18.69 8.62
CA GLU A 175 10.48 17.47 8.15
C GLU A 175 10.89 17.16 6.71
N LEU A 176 10.94 15.86 6.36
CA LEU A 176 11.15 15.41 4.99
C LEU A 176 9.97 15.86 4.11
N ALA A 177 10.28 16.46 2.96
CA ALA A 177 9.25 17.00 2.08
C ALA A 177 9.63 16.89 0.60
N ALA A 178 8.63 17.08 -0.25
CA ALA A 178 8.77 17.14 -1.70
C ALA A 178 8.78 18.59 -2.23
N GLY A 179 8.57 19.58 -1.36
CA GLY A 179 8.42 20.98 -1.73
C GLY A 179 8.33 21.90 -0.51
N TYR A 180 8.39 23.20 -0.75
CA TYR A 180 8.47 24.20 0.31
C TYR A 180 7.12 24.51 0.97
N SER A 181 5.98 24.15 0.37
CA SER A 181 4.66 24.62 0.84
C SER A 181 4.24 24.03 2.19
N LYS A 182 4.07 24.87 3.21
CA LYS A 182 3.79 24.44 4.59
C LYS A 182 3.01 25.51 5.34
N THR A 183 2.14 25.09 6.26
CA THR A 183 1.63 25.94 7.33
C THR A 183 2.29 25.56 8.64
N PHE A 184 2.80 26.55 9.37
CA PHE A 184 3.39 26.35 10.70
C PHE A 184 3.13 27.55 11.61
N THR A 185 3.15 27.30 12.92
CA THR A 185 2.98 28.33 13.94
C THR A 185 4.21 28.35 14.83
N LEU A 186 4.74 29.55 15.07
CA LEU A 186 5.91 29.79 15.92
C LEU A 186 5.67 31.02 16.79
N ASN A 187 6.31 31.06 17.96
CA ASN A 187 6.32 32.24 18.81
C ASN A 187 7.68 32.96 18.70
N ALA A 188 7.70 34.14 18.09
CA ALA A 188 8.90 34.98 18.02
C ALA A 188 8.84 36.08 19.08
N ALA A 189 9.66 35.97 20.12
CA ALA A 189 9.77 36.99 21.17
C ALA A 189 10.45 38.28 20.65
N ALA A 190 10.50 39.32 21.49
CA ALA A 190 11.15 40.59 21.16
C ALA A 190 12.59 40.37 20.64
N GLY A 191 12.93 40.97 19.50
CA GLY A 191 14.24 40.83 18.84
C GLY A 191 14.46 39.51 18.09
N GLN A 192 13.52 38.56 18.15
CA GLN A 192 13.57 37.31 17.40
C GLN A 192 12.83 37.41 16.07
N HIS A 193 13.37 36.74 15.05
CA HIS A 193 12.76 36.55 13.75
C HIS A 193 12.37 35.08 13.55
N ILE A 194 11.43 34.86 12.65
CA ILE A 194 11.07 33.54 12.14
C ILE A 194 11.90 33.26 10.89
N TYR A 195 12.42 32.04 10.77
CA TYR A 195 13.19 31.59 9.63
C TYR A 195 12.55 30.38 8.98
N TYR A 196 12.68 30.29 7.67
CA TYR A 196 12.25 29.14 6.88
C TYR A 196 13.31 28.78 5.85
N ALA A 197 13.75 27.53 5.85
CA ALA A 197 14.81 27.06 4.95
C ALA A 197 14.40 25.77 4.24
N PHE A 198 14.73 25.68 2.96
CA PHE A 198 14.44 24.52 2.13
C PHE A 198 15.37 24.52 0.90
N PRO A 199 15.48 23.39 0.17
CA PRO A 199 16.27 23.32 -1.06
C PRO A 199 15.87 24.40 -2.07
N ALA A 200 16.83 25.20 -2.52
CA ALA A 200 16.59 26.29 -3.48
C ALA A 200 15.98 25.78 -4.80
N SER A 201 16.24 24.52 -5.16
CA SER A 201 15.66 23.85 -6.33
C SER A 201 14.14 23.71 -6.28
N TRP A 202 13.51 23.89 -5.12
CA TRP A 202 12.05 23.86 -5.01
C TRP A 202 11.38 25.14 -5.50
N GLY A 203 12.15 26.21 -5.76
CA GLY A 203 11.65 27.45 -6.34
C GLY A 203 11.45 28.58 -5.33
N THR A 204 10.73 29.62 -5.75
CA THR A 204 10.48 30.83 -4.95
C THR A 204 9.09 30.76 -4.31
N PRO A 205 8.98 30.81 -2.98
CA PRO A 205 7.73 30.72 -2.26
C PRO A 205 7.02 32.08 -2.17
N ARG A 206 5.73 32.04 -1.85
CA ARG A 206 4.97 33.17 -1.30
C ARG A 206 4.64 32.89 0.16
N PHE A 207 4.86 33.88 1.00
CA PHE A 207 4.54 33.81 2.43
C PHE A 207 3.25 34.55 2.70
N PHE A 208 2.41 34.01 3.57
CA PHE A 208 1.22 34.67 4.08
C PHE A 208 1.25 34.67 5.60
N VAL A 209 1.13 35.85 6.19
CA VAL A 209 1.10 36.05 7.64
C VAL A 209 -0.22 36.71 8.00
N GLY A 210 -1.06 36.02 8.78
CA GLY A 210 -2.41 36.51 9.09
C GLY A 210 -3.31 36.72 7.86
N GLY A 211 -3.08 35.98 6.77
CA GLY A 211 -3.83 36.08 5.52
C GLY A 211 -3.31 37.09 4.51
N PHE A 212 -2.28 37.90 4.85
CA PHE A 212 -1.68 38.87 3.95
C PHE A 212 -0.37 38.33 3.35
N GLU A 213 -0.22 38.47 2.04
CA GLU A 213 1.01 38.09 1.35
C GLU A 213 2.18 38.99 1.76
N GLY A 214 3.34 38.40 2.03
CA GLY A 214 4.58 39.08 2.40
C GLY A 214 5.09 38.68 3.79
N GLY A 215 5.80 39.61 4.43
CA GLY A 215 6.35 39.42 5.78
C GLY A 215 7.64 38.62 5.85
N PHE A 216 8.20 38.17 4.72
CA PHE A 216 9.47 37.44 4.63
C PHE A 216 10.31 37.91 3.44
N ALA A 217 11.64 37.87 3.61
CA ALA A 217 12.61 38.15 2.57
C ALA A 217 13.69 37.07 2.51
N LEU A 218 14.25 36.84 1.32
CA LEU A 218 15.38 35.93 1.14
C LEU A 218 16.60 36.51 1.88
N LEU A 219 17.15 35.75 2.82
CA LEU A 219 18.35 36.12 3.56
C LEU A 219 19.61 35.67 2.84
N LYS A 220 19.64 34.42 2.37
CA LYS A 220 20.76 33.87 1.60
C LYS A 220 20.36 32.59 0.87
N THR A 221 21.17 32.23 -0.12
CA THR A 221 21.25 30.86 -0.66
C THR A 221 22.66 30.35 -0.44
N PHE A 222 22.83 29.11 0.01
CA PHE A 222 24.14 28.50 0.20
C PHE A 222 24.08 26.97 0.17
N ASP A 223 25.23 26.34 -0.08
CA ASP A 223 25.37 24.89 0.01
C ASP A 223 25.34 24.44 1.47
N HIS A 224 24.26 23.78 1.85
CA HIS A 224 24.02 23.24 3.17
C HIS A 224 24.44 21.77 3.23
N LYS A 225 25.26 21.39 4.21
CA LYS A 225 25.54 19.99 4.53
C LYS A 225 24.60 19.49 5.63
N ASN A 226 23.71 18.56 5.28
CA ASN A 226 22.78 17.99 6.25
C ASN A 226 23.47 16.99 7.20
N ALA A 227 22.78 16.64 8.28
CA ALA A 227 23.27 15.68 9.28
C ALA A 227 23.57 14.29 8.69
N SER A 228 22.92 13.93 7.59
CA SER A 228 23.13 12.68 6.85
C SER A 228 24.32 12.75 5.86
N GLY A 229 25.02 13.88 5.77
CA GLY A 229 26.23 14.04 4.97
C GLY A 229 26.04 14.44 3.52
N ALA A 230 24.81 14.67 3.06
CA ALA A 230 24.56 15.23 1.72
C ALA A 230 24.70 16.76 1.72
N THR A 231 25.20 17.29 0.60
CA THR A 231 25.26 18.73 0.34
C THR A 231 24.17 19.13 -0.65
N ILE A 232 23.34 20.10 -0.27
CA ILE A 232 22.22 20.61 -1.06
C ILE A 232 22.20 22.14 -0.96
N SER A 233 21.99 22.85 -2.07
CA SER A 233 21.80 24.30 -2.04
C SER A 233 20.45 24.65 -1.39
N TYR A 234 20.47 25.36 -0.27
CA TYR A 234 19.30 25.79 0.48
C TYR A 234 19.08 27.29 0.33
N ALA A 235 17.81 27.69 0.16
CA ALA A 235 17.36 29.07 0.28
C ALA A 235 16.82 29.28 1.71
N VAL A 236 17.26 30.35 2.35
CA VAL A 236 16.85 30.71 3.72
C VAL A 236 16.11 32.03 3.69
N TRP A 237 14.88 32.01 4.18
CA TRP A 237 13.98 33.15 4.27
C TRP A 237 13.85 33.57 5.73
N LYS A 238 13.79 34.89 5.96
CA LYS A 238 13.69 35.49 7.28
C LYS A 238 12.49 36.42 7.33
N SER A 239 11.76 36.43 8.44
CA SER A 239 10.67 37.40 8.63
C SER A 239 11.20 38.82 8.60
N THR A 240 10.50 39.74 7.92
CA THR A 240 10.95 41.13 7.80
C THR A 240 10.89 41.88 9.14
N ASN A 241 9.94 41.50 10.00
CA ASN A 241 9.78 42.06 11.33
C ASN A 241 10.24 41.06 12.41
N ALA A 242 10.79 41.60 13.49
CA ALA A 242 11.08 40.87 14.71
C ALA A 242 9.84 40.87 15.64
N GLY A 243 9.83 39.99 16.65
CA GLY A 243 8.85 40.08 17.73
C GLY A 243 7.41 39.85 17.30
N LEU A 244 7.18 38.98 16.32
CA LEU A 244 5.85 38.68 15.78
C LEU A 244 4.92 37.98 16.78
N GLY A 245 5.42 37.57 17.95
CA GLY A 245 4.66 36.79 18.91
C GLY A 245 4.23 35.44 18.32
N ASN A 246 3.11 34.90 18.80
CA ASN A 246 2.55 33.65 18.30
C ASN A 246 1.90 33.86 16.93
N THR A 247 2.61 33.46 15.88
CA THR A 247 2.26 33.74 14.49
C THR A 247 2.16 32.47 13.66
N THR A 248 1.07 32.34 12.91
CA THR A 248 0.89 31.32 11.88
C THR A 248 1.36 31.87 10.53
N VAL A 249 2.25 31.12 9.88
CA VAL A 249 2.79 31.41 8.55
C VAL A 249 2.33 30.33 7.60
N GLU A 250 1.76 30.72 6.47
CA GLU A 250 1.48 29.83 5.34
C GLU A 250 2.49 30.11 4.22
N VAL A 251 3.15 29.07 3.74
CA VAL A 251 4.09 29.12 2.63
C VAL A 251 3.44 28.41 1.44
N LYS A 252 3.28 29.11 0.32
CA LYS A 252 2.57 28.65 -0.89
C LYS A 252 3.40 28.80 -2.15
#